data_AF-A0A3E0PF13-F1
#
_entry.id   AF-A0A3E0PF13-F1
#
_cell.length_a   1.000
_cell.length_b   1.000
_cell.length_c   1.000
_cell.angle_alpha   90.00
_cell.angle_beta   90.00
_cell.angle_gamma   90.00
#
_symmetry.space_group_name_H-M   'P 1'
#
loop_
_entity.id
_entity.type
_entity.pdbx_description
1 polymer ?
#
loop_
_entity_poly.entity_id
_entity_poly.type
_entity_poly.pdbx_seq_one_letter_code
_entity_poly.pdbx_strand_id
1 'polypeptide(L)'
;MTKNSQHSDFYANSIIEDVRSRFISEETTRFTDSEIERMYEFEDGALVKYEWRAGSRGSNDGGFNHRFTIVKPPKPNPHKLKKGVIREIGFPD
;
A
#
# COMPACT_ATOMS: atom_id res chain seq x y z
N MET A 1 -13.54 2.61 -16.29
CA MET A 1 -12.48 2.24 -15.32
C MET A 1 -11.76 1.01 -15.85
N THR A 2 -10.46 1.12 -16.09
CA THR A 2 -9.60 0.06 -16.64
C THR A 2 -9.51 -1.09 -15.63
N LYS A 3 -9.68 -2.35 -16.08
CA LYS A 3 -9.63 -3.58 -15.25
C LYS A 3 -8.40 -3.65 -14.32
N ASN A 4 -7.32 -2.98 -14.67
CA ASN A 4 -6.09 -2.91 -13.88
C ASN A 4 -6.26 -2.17 -12.55
N SER A 5 -7.12 -1.14 -12.49
CA SER A 5 -7.32 -0.33 -11.28
C SER A 5 -8.01 -1.14 -10.17
N GLN A 6 -9.00 -1.97 -10.53
CA GLN A 6 -9.72 -2.80 -9.56
C GLN A 6 -8.82 -3.84 -8.90
N HIS A 7 -7.81 -4.34 -9.61
CA HIS A 7 -6.92 -5.38 -9.08
C HIS A 7 -5.78 -4.81 -8.25
N SER A 8 -5.32 -3.59 -8.54
CA SER A 8 -4.41 -2.88 -7.64
C SER A 8 -5.11 -2.48 -6.33
N ASP A 9 -6.39 -2.07 -6.41
CA ASP A 9 -7.17 -1.70 -5.22
C ASP A 9 -7.40 -2.87 -4.26
N PHE A 10 -7.41 -4.11 -4.77
CA PHE A 10 -7.50 -5.33 -3.96
C PHE A 10 -6.45 -5.38 -2.84
N TYR A 11 -5.18 -5.09 -3.17
CA TYR A 11 -4.11 -5.16 -2.18
C TYR A 11 -4.25 -4.06 -1.13
N ALA A 12 -4.51 -2.82 -1.56
CA ALA A 12 -4.67 -1.69 -0.66
C ALA A 12 -5.87 -1.91 0.29
N ASN A 13 -7.02 -2.35 -0.24
CA ASN A 13 -8.20 -2.68 0.57
C ASN A 13 -7.90 -3.81 1.55
N SER A 14 -7.17 -4.85 1.13
CA SER A 14 -6.84 -5.96 2.03
C SER A 14 -6.03 -5.49 3.23
N ILE A 15 -5.09 -4.56 3.03
CA ILE A 15 -4.30 -3.95 4.12
C ILE A 15 -5.16 -3.04 5.00
N ILE A 16 -6.02 -2.21 4.40
CA ILE A 16 -6.92 -1.30 5.15
C ILE A 16 -7.90 -2.08 6.02
N GLU A 17 -8.47 -3.15 5.49
CA GLU A 17 -9.45 -4.01 6.18
C GLU A 17 -8.78 -5.07 7.08
N ASP A 18 -7.45 -5.08 7.18
CA ASP A 18 -6.64 -6.09 7.92
C ASP A 18 -7.08 -7.55 7.61
N VAL A 19 -7.22 -7.88 6.32
CA VAL A 19 -7.63 -9.22 5.88
C VAL A 19 -6.46 -10.19 5.99
N ARG A 20 -6.12 -10.59 7.21
CA ARG A 20 -4.91 -11.38 7.53
C ARG A 20 -4.75 -12.69 6.78
N SER A 21 -5.85 -13.31 6.37
CA SER A 21 -5.81 -14.54 5.58
C SER A 21 -5.17 -14.37 4.20
N ARG A 22 -4.96 -13.14 3.73
CA ARG A 22 -4.33 -12.83 2.44
C ARG A 22 -2.83 -12.55 2.53
N PHE A 23 -2.28 -12.49 3.73
CA PHE A 23 -0.87 -12.15 3.96
C PHE A 23 -0.08 -13.41 4.32
N ILE A 24 1.02 -13.63 3.60
CA ILE A 24 2.07 -14.57 4.01
C ILE A 24 2.88 -13.95 5.17
N SER A 25 3.18 -12.65 5.06
CA SER A 25 3.96 -11.94 6.06
C SER A 25 3.57 -10.45 6.14
N GLU A 26 3.73 -9.90 7.33
CA GLU A 26 3.68 -8.46 7.62
C GLU A 26 4.94 -8.11 8.42
N GLU A 27 5.75 -7.20 7.89
CA GLU A 27 6.97 -6.73 8.53
C GLU A 27 6.94 -5.21 8.68
N THR A 28 7.18 -4.72 9.90
CA THR A 28 7.36 -3.28 10.13
C THR A 28 8.82 -2.92 9.89
N THR A 29 9.09 -2.20 8.80
CA THR A 29 10.44 -1.77 8.42
C THR A 29 10.83 -0.45 9.05
N ARG A 30 9.83 0.38 9.43
CA ARG A 30 10.05 1.65 10.13
C ARG A 30 8.89 1.97 11.05
N PHE A 31 9.19 2.40 12.27
CA PHE A 31 8.19 2.85 13.23
C PHE A 31 8.76 4.03 14.02
N THR A 32 8.08 5.17 13.94
CA THR A 32 8.37 6.40 14.68
C THR A 32 7.05 7.05 15.07
N ASP A 33 7.10 8.07 15.94
CA ASP A 33 5.88 8.78 16.39
C ASP A 33 5.12 9.46 15.24
N SER A 34 5.77 9.71 14.11
CA SER A 34 5.22 10.46 12.97
C SER A 34 5.18 9.68 11.67
N GLU A 35 5.74 8.47 11.62
CA GLU A 35 5.81 7.68 10.39
C GLU A 35 5.81 6.18 10.69
N ILE A 36 5.10 5.41 9.88
CA ILE A 36 5.12 3.94 9.88
C ILE A 36 5.40 3.47 8.46
N GLU A 37 6.26 2.48 8.30
CA GLU A 37 6.43 1.74 7.07
C GLU A 37 6.26 0.25 7.36
N ARG A 38 5.44 -0.43 6.56
CA ARG A 38 5.26 -1.88 6.62
C ARG A 38 5.36 -2.50 5.23
N MET A 39 5.90 -3.70 5.17
CA MET A 39 5.91 -4.54 3.99
C MET A 39 4.93 -5.70 4.17
N TYR A 40 4.07 -5.90 3.18
CA TYR A 40 3.11 -6.99 3.13
C TYR A 40 3.45 -7.92 1.97
N GLU A 41 3.61 -9.20 2.25
CA GLU A 41 3.70 -10.26 1.24
C GLU A 41 2.36 -10.97 1.10
N PHE A 42 1.87 -11.04 -0.13
CA PHE A 42 0.60 -11.70 -0.47
C PHE A 42 0.83 -13.12 -0.97
N GLU A 43 -0.22 -13.95 -0.88
CA GLU A 43 -0.20 -15.35 -1.32
C GLU A 43 0.19 -15.54 -2.80
N ASP A 44 -0.10 -14.55 -3.64
CA ASP A 44 0.26 -14.52 -5.06
C ASP A 44 1.71 -14.04 -5.32
N GLY A 45 2.48 -13.82 -4.25
CA GLY A 45 3.87 -13.38 -4.28
C GLY A 45 4.06 -11.88 -4.55
N ALA A 46 2.98 -11.08 -4.57
CA ALA A 46 3.07 -9.64 -4.59
C ALA A 46 3.65 -9.09 -3.28
N LEU A 47 4.46 -8.04 -3.39
CA LEU A 47 4.94 -7.26 -2.23
C LEU A 47 4.38 -5.86 -2.31
N VAL A 48 3.70 -5.45 -1.25
CA VAL A 48 3.09 -4.12 -1.14
C VAL A 48 3.63 -3.42 0.08
N LYS A 49 4.20 -2.24 -0.16
CA LYS A 49 4.64 -1.33 0.90
C LYS A 49 3.48 -0.44 1.31
N TYR A 50 3.21 -0.41 2.60
CA TYR A 50 2.33 0.53 3.26
C TYR A 50 3.15 1.59 3.98
N GLU A 51 2.80 2.85 3.77
CA GLU A 51 3.42 3.98 4.44
C GLU A 51 2.32 4.82 5.09
N TRP A 52 2.47 5.09 6.38
CA TRP A 52 1.71 6.09 7.10
C TRP A 52 2.60 7.24 7.53
N ARG A 53 2.07 8.46 7.46
CA ARG A 53 2.71 9.65 8.02
C ARG A 53 1.69 10.47 8.77
N ALA A 54 2.08 10.99 9.93
CA ALA A 54 1.33 12.01 10.63
C ALA A 54 1.18 13.21 9.69
N GLY A 55 -0.07 13.63 9.44
CA GLY A 55 -0.36 14.76 8.57
C GLY A 55 0.46 15.96 8.99
N SER A 56 1.24 16.51 8.05
CA SER A 56 1.95 17.76 8.30
C SER A 56 1.00 18.89 7.92
N ARG A 57 0.53 19.67 8.91
CA ARG A 57 0.02 21.03 8.67
C ARG A 57 1.11 21.82 7.92
N GLY A 58 1.07 21.83 6.59
CA GLY A 58 1.88 22.74 5.76
C GLY A 58 2.92 22.15 4.81
N SER A 59 2.97 20.84 4.55
CA SER A 59 3.91 20.32 3.54
C SER A 59 3.37 20.53 2.12
N ASN A 60 3.93 21.52 1.41
CA ASN A 60 3.72 21.85 -0.01
C ASN A 60 4.09 20.72 -1.01
N ASP A 61 4.22 19.47 -0.55
CA ASP A 61 4.85 18.36 -1.28
C ASP A 61 3.92 17.13 -1.45
N GLY A 62 2.62 17.38 -1.65
CA GLY A 62 1.65 16.32 -1.96
C GLY A 62 1.38 15.36 -0.80
N GLY A 63 1.13 15.92 0.39
CA GLY A 63 0.97 15.15 1.63
C GLY A 63 -0.07 14.04 1.55
N PHE A 64 0.36 12.79 1.70
CA PHE A 64 -0.50 11.64 1.97
C PHE A 64 -0.44 11.30 3.46
N ASN A 65 -1.54 10.80 4.02
CA ASN A 65 -1.52 10.16 5.33
C ASN A 65 -1.24 8.66 5.19
N HIS A 66 -1.81 8.03 4.17
CA HIS A 66 -1.61 6.61 3.86
C HIS A 66 -1.22 6.46 2.40
N ARG A 67 -0.18 5.69 2.11
CA ARG A 67 0.26 5.34 0.76
C ARG A 67 0.51 3.86 0.63
N PHE A 68 0.05 3.29 -0.47
CA PHE A 68 0.20 1.88 -0.81
C PHE A 68 0.95 1.77 -2.13
N THR A 69 2.03 1.00 -2.15
CA THR A 69 2.93 0.89 -3.30
C THR A 69 3.23 -0.57 -3.61
N ILE A 70 2.97 -1.02 -4.84
CA ILE A 70 3.46 -2.33 -5.30
C ILE A 70 4.97 -2.24 -5.51
N VAL A 71 5.73 -2.98 -4.71
CA VAL A 71 7.19 -3.13 -4.81
C VAL A 71 7.56 -4.32 -5.70
N LYS A 72 6.74 -5.36 -5.68
CA LYS A 72 6.85 -6.55 -6.52
C LYS A 72 5.45 -6.96 -7.00
N PRO A 73 5.20 -7.04 -8.32
CA PRO A 73 3.92 -7.53 -8.82
C PRO A 73 3.76 -9.04 -8.57
N PRO A 74 2.51 -9.56 -8.57
CA PRO A 74 2.22 -10.97 -8.33
C PRO A 74 2.84 -11.89 -9.39
N LYS A 75 2.92 -13.19 -9.08
CA LYS A 75 3.29 -14.24 -10.02
C LYS A 75 2.31 -15.42 -9.89
N PRO A 76 1.53 -15.73 -10.94
CA PRO A 76 1.47 -15.07 -12.25
C PRO A 76 0.95 -13.62 -12.17
N ASN A 77 1.25 -12.78 -13.19
CA ASN A 77 0.77 -11.38 -13.28
C ASN A 77 -0.28 -11.20 -14.39
N PRO A 78 -1.46 -11.82 -14.29
CA PRO A 78 -2.45 -11.82 -15.38
C PRO A 78 -2.98 -10.41 -15.70
N HIS A 79 -2.97 -9.50 -14.72
CA HIS A 79 -3.45 -8.13 -14.86
C HIS A 79 -2.36 -7.14 -15.30
N LYS A 80 -1.13 -7.63 -15.57
CA LYS A 80 0.01 -6.80 -15.97
C LYS A 80 0.25 -5.62 -15.02
N LEU A 81 0.11 -5.85 -13.73
CA LEU A 81 0.37 -4.86 -12.70
C LEU A 81 1.83 -4.41 -12.75
N LYS A 82 2.04 -3.11 -12.59
CA LYS A 82 3.36 -2.49 -12.56
C LYS A 82 3.70 -2.12 -11.12
N LYS A 83 4.99 -1.97 -10.85
CA LYS A 83 5.47 -1.36 -9.61
C LYS A 83 5.05 0.10 -9.58
N GLY A 84 4.75 0.61 -8.39
CA GLY A 84 4.35 2.00 -8.19
C GLY A 84 3.22 2.15 -7.18
N VAL A 85 2.86 3.42 -6.94
CA VAL A 85 1.75 3.77 -6.05
C VAL A 85 0.45 3.26 -6.66
N ILE A 86 -0.32 2.53 -5.84
CA ILE A 86 -1.62 2.00 -6.22
C ILE A 86 -2.76 2.76 -5.55
N ARG A 87 -2.50 3.36 -4.39
CA ARG A 87 -3.48 4.16 -3.67
C ARG A 87 -2.80 5.12 -2.70
N GLU A 88 -3.36 6.31 -2.61
CA GLU A 88 -3.04 7.33 -1.61
C GLU A 88 -4.34 7.79 -0.95
N ILE A 89 -4.30 7.99 0.36
CA ILE A 89 -5.40 8.53 1.15
C ILE A 89 -4.83 9.70 1.96
N GLY A 90 -5.35 10.88 1.69
CA GLY A 90 -5.14 12.07 2.52
C GLY A 90 -6.42 12.35 3.29
N PHE A 91 -6.30 12.50 4.60
CA PHE A 91 -7.36 13.04 5.44
C PHE A 91 -7.02 14.51 5.71
N PRO A 92 -7.94 15.45 5.45
CA PRO A 92 -7.78 16.80 5.98
C PRO A 92 -7.81 16.72 7.51
N ASP A 93 -6.87 17.43 8.15
CA ASP A 93 -6.87 17.67 9.60
C ASP A 93 -8.12 18.45 10.06
#